data_AF-A0AAU0LXA6-F1
#
_entry.id   AF-A0AAU0LXA6-F1
#
_cell.length_a   1.000
_cell.length_b   1.000
_cell.length_c   1.000
_cell.angle_alpha   90.00
_cell.angle_beta   90.00
_cell.angle_gamma   90.00
#
_symmetry.space_group_name_H-M   'P 1'
#
loop_
_entity.id
_entity.type
_entity.pdbx_description
1 polymer ?
#
loop_
_entity_poly.entity_id
_entity_poly.type
_entity_poly.pdbx_seq_one_letter_code
_entity_poly.pdbx_strand_id
1 'polypeptide(L)'
;MVDEKKLRDAILAIHDLIIRARLMAFEKVSNEVMFDFLDDLEYLPALILEDKRENTKRFEEYLESICNRYDYPGILIKYKNEDQL
;
A
#
# COMPACT_ATOMS: atom_id res chain seq x y z
N MET A 1 8.13 13.36 -13.83
CA MET A 1 6.73 13.14 -13.41
C MET A 1 6.66 11.67 -12.97
N VAL A 2 6.11 11.31 -11.80
CA VAL A 2 5.75 9.89 -11.57
C VAL A 2 4.83 9.55 -12.73
N ASP A 3 5.10 8.44 -13.40
CA ASP A 3 4.27 7.97 -14.51
C ASP A 3 2.81 7.96 -14.03
N GLU A 4 1.90 8.57 -14.80
CA GLU A 4 0.49 8.69 -14.42
C GLU A 4 -0.13 7.32 -14.11
N LYS A 5 0.36 6.27 -14.79
CA LYS A 5 0.03 4.88 -14.51
C LYS A 5 0.50 4.45 -13.12
N LYS A 6 1.77 4.67 -12.78
CA LYS A 6 2.33 4.33 -11.46
C LYS A 6 1.64 5.06 -10.31
N LEU A 7 1.22 6.31 -10.54
CA LEU A 7 0.41 7.05 -9.58
C LEU A 7 -0.95 6.38 -9.35
N ARG A 8 -1.67 6.03 -10.42
CA ARG A 8 -2.94 5.30 -10.34
C ARG A 8 -2.78 3.99 -9.58
N ASP A 9 -1.74 3.21 -9.90
CA ASP A 9 -1.51 1.90 -9.29
C ASP A 9 -1.19 2.03 -7.79
N ALA A 10 -0.42 3.06 -7.42
CA ALA A 10 -0.14 3.38 -6.01
C ALA A 10 -1.42 3.73 -5.24
N ILE A 11 -2.29 4.55 -5.83
CA ILE A 11 -3.59 4.91 -5.23
C ILE A 11 -4.48 3.66 -5.07
N LEU A 12 -4.52 2.78 -6.06
CA LEU A 12 -5.28 1.53 -5.99
C LEU A 12 -4.74 0.58 -4.91
N ALA A 13 -3.42 0.47 -4.76
CA ALA A 13 -2.81 -0.32 -3.69
C ALA A 13 -3.18 0.22 -2.29
N ILE A 14 -3.14 1.54 -2.09
CA ILE A 14 -3.58 2.17 -0.84
C ILE A 14 -5.06 1.89 -0.58
N HIS A 15 -5.91 2.01 -1.61
CA HIS A 15 -7.33 1.73 -1.48
C HIS A 15 -7.60 0.26 -1.07
N ASP A 16 -6.89 -0.69 -1.67
CA ASP A 16 -6.98 -2.10 -1.29
C ASP A 16 -6.54 -2.32 0.17
N LEU A 17 -5.49 -1.63 0.65
CA LEU A 17 -5.09 -1.66 2.06
C LEU A 17 -6.16 -1.08 3.00
N ILE A 18 -6.84 0.00 2.61
CA ILE A 18 -7.97 0.56 3.40
C ILE A 18 -9.11 -0.47 3.51
N ILE A 19 -9.40 -1.22 2.44
CA ILE A 19 -10.36 -2.33 2.50
C ILE A 19 -9.91 -3.38 3.51
N ARG A 20 -8.61 -3.72 3.56
CA ARG A 20 -8.06 -4.65 4.56
C ARG A 20 -8.24 -4.15 5.99
N ALA A 21 -7.97 -2.87 6.27
CA ALA A 21 -8.25 -2.29 7.59
C ALA A 21 -9.73 -2.46 8.00
N ARG A 22 -10.67 -2.25 7.06
CA ARG A 22 -12.11 -2.44 7.33
C ARG A 22 -12.45 -3.91 7.64
N LEU A 23 -11.81 -4.85 6.97
CA LEU A 23 -11.97 -6.27 7.24
C LEU A 23 -11.40 -6.66 8.60
N MET A 24 -10.22 -6.15 8.97
CA MET A 24 -9.64 -6.36 10.31
C MET A 24 -10.59 -5.91 11.43
N ALA A 25 -11.24 -4.75 11.25
CA ALA A 25 -12.24 -4.25 12.19
C ALA A 25 -13.47 -5.19 12.29
N PHE A 26 -13.95 -5.71 11.15
CA PHE A 26 -15.05 -6.69 11.12
C PHE A 26 -14.67 -8.02 11.79
N GLU A 27 -13.45 -8.49 11.55
CA GLU A 27 -12.87 -9.74 12.09
C GLU A 27 -12.46 -9.61 13.56
N LYS A 28 -12.56 -8.41 14.15
CA LYS A 28 -12.20 -8.11 15.54
C LYS A 28 -10.73 -8.42 15.84
N VAL A 29 -9.85 -8.11 14.89
CA VAL A 29 -8.40 -8.08 15.13
C VAL A 29 -8.12 -7.13 16.31
N SER A 30 -7.10 -7.45 17.11
CA SER A 30 -6.72 -6.62 18.26
C SER A 30 -6.43 -5.19 17.82
N ASN A 31 -6.87 -4.21 18.63
CA ASN A 31 -6.64 -2.80 18.36
C ASN A 31 -5.15 -2.47 18.12
N GLU A 32 -4.22 -3.11 18.82
CA GLU A 32 -2.78 -2.94 18.64
C GLU A 32 -2.35 -3.25 17.20
N VAL A 33 -2.65 -4.45 16.71
CA VAL A 33 -2.35 -4.85 15.32
C VAL A 33 -3.05 -3.97 14.29
N MET A 34 -4.29 -3.53 14.57
CA MET A 34 -5.04 -2.65 13.67
C MET A 34 -4.43 -1.24 13.62
N PHE A 35 -3.99 -0.69 14.74
CA PHE A 35 -3.33 0.62 14.77
C PHE A 35 -1.95 0.56 14.11
N ASP A 36 -1.15 -0.47 14.38
CA ASP A 36 0.10 -0.69 13.67
C ASP A 36 -0.10 -0.72 12.14
N PHE A 37 -1.17 -1.38 11.67
CA PHE A 37 -1.49 -1.45 10.24
C PHE A 37 -1.89 -0.07 9.67
N LEU A 38 -2.66 0.71 10.43
CA LEU A 38 -3.11 2.03 10.01
C LEU A 38 -1.97 3.05 9.99
N ASP A 39 -1.07 3.00 10.97
CA ASP A 39 0.14 3.83 11.02
C ASP A 39 1.05 3.54 9.82
N ASP A 40 1.23 2.25 9.49
CA ASP A 40 1.96 1.84 8.29
C ASP A 40 1.27 2.35 7.00
N LEU A 41 -0.06 2.25 6.93
CA LEU A 41 -0.84 2.72 5.78
C LEU A 41 -0.76 4.24 5.60
N GLU A 42 -0.84 5.02 6.68
CA GLU A 42 -0.86 6.48 6.67
C GLU A 42 0.39 7.09 6.01
N TYR A 43 1.52 6.39 6.05
CA TYR A 43 2.77 6.87 5.46
C TYR A 43 2.80 6.79 3.92
N LEU A 44 2.06 5.86 3.31
CA LEU A 44 2.10 5.62 1.87
C LEU A 44 1.67 6.83 1.00
N PRO A 45 0.57 7.56 1.32
CA PRO A 45 0.21 8.77 0.60
C PRO A 45 1.30 9.85 0.56
N ALA A 46 2.06 10.02 1.64
CA ALA A 46 3.12 11.03 1.70
C ALA A 46 4.23 10.73 0.67
N LEU A 47 4.59 9.45 0.52
CA LEU A 47 5.59 8.99 -0.45
C LEU A 47 5.17 9.22 -1.91
N ILE A 48 3.86 9.34 -2.19
CA ILE A 48 3.35 9.65 -3.52
C ILE A 48 3.53 11.14 -3.87
N LEU A 49 3.41 12.02 -2.87
CA LEU A 49 3.40 13.47 -3.05
C LEU A 49 4.81 14.07 -3.18
N GLU A 50 5.83 13.41 -2.62
CA GLU A 50 7.22 13.87 -2.62
C GLU A 50 8.01 13.41 -3.86
N ASP A 51 9.15 14.07 -4.17
CA ASP A 51 9.85 14.03 -5.47
C ASP A 51 10.22 12.64 -6.04
N LYS A 52 10.31 12.54 -7.37
CA LYS A 52 9.59 11.51 -8.16
C LYS A 52 10.35 10.23 -8.52
N ARG A 53 11.59 10.02 -8.08
CA ARG A 53 12.34 8.76 -8.40
C ARG A 53 12.74 7.99 -7.15
N GLU A 54 13.32 8.65 -6.17
CA GLU A 54 13.71 7.99 -4.92
C GLU A 54 12.47 7.56 -4.10
N ASN A 55 11.39 8.34 -4.16
CA ASN A 55 10.18 8.02 -3.41
C ASN A 55 9.31 6.95 -4.06
N THR A 56 9.37 6.75 -5.38
CA THR A 56 8.72 5.58 -6.01
C THR A 56 9.32 4.28 -5.47
N LYS A 57 10.65 4.21 -5.38
CA LYS A 57 11.32 3.05 -4.80
C LYS A 57 10.97 2.87 -3.31
N ARG A 58 10.96 3.96 -2.54
CA ARG A 58 10.55 3.90 -1.11
C ARG A 58 9.10 3.47 -0.95
N PHE A 59 8.21 3.95 -1.80
CA PHE A 59 6.81 3.51 -1.82
C PHE A 59 6.73 2.00 -2.09
N GLU A 60 7.44 1.50 -3.09
CA GLU A 60 7.48 0.08 -3.42
C GLU A 60 8.03 -0.78 -2.27
N GLU A 61 9.12 -0.34 -1.65
CA GLU A 61 9.72 -1.01 -0.48
C GLU A 61 8.76 -1.00 0.73
N TYR A 62 8.08 0.11 0.99
CA TYR A 62 7.15 0.24 2.10
C TYR A 62 5.87 -0.60 1.86
N LEU A 63 5.32 -0.55 0.66
CA LEU A 63 4.19 -1.38 0.25
C LEU A 63 4.54 -2.87 0.36
N GLU A 64 5.72 -3.28 -0.08
CA GLU A 64 6.20 -4.66 0.05
C GLU A 64 6.33 -5.08 1.52
N SER A 65 6.88 -4.20 2.38
CA SER A 65 6.96 -4.45 3.82
C SER A 65 5.58 -4.69 4.44
N ILE A 66 4.60 -3.84 4.15
CA ILE A 66 3.22 -3.98 4.64
C ILE A 66 2.61 -5.28 4.13
N CYS A 67 2.67 -5.53 2.82
CA CYS A 67 2.10 -6.73 2.22
C CYS A 67 2.71 -8.02 2.79
N ASN A 68 4.00 -8.02 3.10
CA ASN A 68 4.67 -9.18 3.72
C ASN A 68 4.31 -9.33 5.20
N ARG A 69 4.28 -8.22 5.97
CA ARG A 69 3.97 -8.23 7.41
C ARG A 69 2.56 -8.73 7.70
N TYR A 70 1.60 -8.39 6.84
CA TYR A 70 0.17 -8.69 7.03
C TYR A 70 -0.40 -9.76 6.08
N ASP A 71 0.47 -10.46 5.33
CA ASP A 71 0.11 -11.53 4.38
C ASP A 71 -0.93 -11.10 3.32
N TYR A 72 -0.64 -9.99 2.64
CA TYR A 72 -1.43 -9.47 1.51
C TYR A 72 -0.66 -9.44 0.19
N PRO A 73 0.00 -10.54 -0.25
CA PRO A 73 0.82 -10.55 -1.47
C PRO A 73 0.02 -10.19 -2.72
N GLY A 74 -1.29 -10.45 -2.74
CA GLY A 74 -2.17 -10.11 -3.86
C GLY A 74 -2.21 -8.62 -4.19
N ILE A 75 -2.03 -7.73 -3.20
CA ILE A 75 -2.00 -6.27 -3.43
C ILE A 75 -0.69 -5.91 -4.14
N LEU A 76 0.44 -6.43 -3.66
CA LEU A 76 1.75 -6.21 -4.26
C LEU A 76 1.84 -6.75 -5.70
N ILE A 77 1.25 -7.93 -5.94
CA ILE A 77 1.19 -8.54 -7.28
C ILE A 77 0.40 -7.64 -8.23
N LYS A 78 -0.78 -7.16 -7.83
CA LYS A 78 -1.57 -6.22 -8.67
C LYS A 78 -0.78 -4.95 -8.98
N TYR A 79 -0.14 -4.37 -7.98
CA TYR A 79 0.69 -3.17 -8.14
C TYR A 79 1.85 -3.39 -9.13
N LYS A 80 2.48 -4.58 -9.10
CA LYS A 80 3.63 -4.92 -9.96
C LYS A 80 3.23 -5.40 -11.36
N ASN A 81 2.04 -5.97 -11.56
CA ASN A 81 1.68 -6.72 -12.78
C ASN A 81 0.81 -5.98 -13.81
N GLU A 82 0.40 -4.73 -13.63
CA GLU A 82 -0.42 -4.02 -14.65
C GLU A 82 0.36 -3.60 -15.92
N ASP A 83 1.63 -3.99 -16.08
CA ASP A 83 2.39 -3.85 -17.35
C ASP A 83 2.08 -4.94 -18.40
N GLN A 84 1.07 -5.81 -18.20
CA GLN A 84 0.73 -6.93 -19.11
C GLN A 84 -0.69 -6.96 -19.70
N LEU A 85 -1.46 -5.87 -19.64
CA LEU A 85 -2.76 -5.75 -20.33
C LEU A 85 -2.78 -4.59 -21.33
#